data_AF-A0A2V7HJI8-F1
#
_entry.id   AF-A0A2V7HJI8-F1
#
_cell.length_a   1.000
_cell.length_b   1.000
_cell.length_c   1.000
_cell.angle_alpha   90.00
_cell.angle_beta   90.00
_cell.angle_gamma   90.00
#
_symmetry.space_group_name_H-M   'P 1'
#
loop_
_entity.id
_entity.type
_entity.pdbx_description
1 polymer ?
#
loop_
_entity_poly.entity_id
_entity_poly.type
_entity_poly.pdbx_seq_one_letter_code
_entity_poly.pdbx_strand_id
1 'polypeptide(L)'
;MGLLFHAAHVAMALAGGGDWATAKAQLEAVRARAPKDPTGLMGDVLAPLVEGIHAFGQGDYRTSIAKIEPLRPRLVELGGSRAQRDVFHDTLFEACFRAGDAERAGRYLAERLARRRDHPWLSRG
;
A
#
# COMPACT_ATOMS: atom_id res chain seq x y z
N MET A 1 15.51 -6.76 6.45
CA MET A 1 14.05 -6.70 6.16
C MET A 1 13.39 -5.33 6.40
N GLY A 2 13.97 -4.37 7.14
CA GLY A 2 13.35 -3.04 7.33
C GLY A 2 13.42 -2.08 6.14
N LEU A 3 14.31 -2.33 5.16
CA LEU A 3 14.57 -1.42 4.05
C LEU A 3 13.42 -1.31 3.04
N LEU A 4 12.70 -2.42 2.75
CA LEU A 4 11.60 -2.42 1.78
C LEU A 4 10.37 -1.67 2.31
N PHE A 5 9.99 -1.97 3.56
CA PHE A 5 8.93 -1.25 4.26
C PHE A 5 9.22 0.26 4.36
N HIS A 6 10.45 0.64 4.71
CA HIS A 6 10.86 2.04 4.75
C HIS A 6 10.72 2.71 3.39
N ALA A 7 11.14 2.05 2.30
CA ALA A 7 10.96 2.58 0.95
C ALA A 7 9.49 2.85 0.60
N ALA A 8 8.57 1.95 0.96
CA ALA A 8 7.14 2.16 0.73
C ALA A 8 6.60 3.40 1.49
N HIS A 9 7.08 3.66 2.72
CA HIS A 9 6.69 4.85 3.47
C HIS A 9 7.30 6.14 2.91
N VAL A 10 8.54 6.08 2.43
CA VAL A 10 9.16 7.20 1.70
C VAL A 10 8.33 7.55 0.46
N ALA A 11 7.84 6.56 -0.29
CA ALA A 11 6.97 6.81 -1.45
C ALA A 11 5.68 7.53 -1.05
N MET A 12 5.06 7.16 0.08
CA MET A 12 3.89 7.87 0.60
C MET A 12 4.21 9.32 0.97
N ALA A 13 5.35 9.56 1.65
CA ALA A 13 5.76 10.90 2.04
C ALA A 13 6.04 11.80 0.82
N LEU A 14 6.73 11.27 -0.19
CA LEU A 14 7.04 12.00 -1.42
C LEU A 14 5.77 12.31 -2.23
N ALA A 15 4.89 11.33 -2.42
CA ALA A 15 3.63 11.51 -3.12
C ALA A 15 2.70 12.48 -2.38
N GLY A 16 2.60 12.36 -1.05
CA GLY A 16 1.79 13.25 -0.22
C GLY A 16 2.34 14.67 -0.13
N GLY A 17 3.65 14.85 -0.22
CA GLY A 17 4.31 16.16 -0.30
C GLY A 17 4.32 16.78 -1.71
N GLY A 18 3.88 16.05 -2.74
CA GLY A 18 3.92 16.51 -4.12
C GLY A 18 5.31 16.59 -4.75
N ASP A 19 6.35 16.00 -4.11
CA ASP A 19 7.70 15.92 -4.66
C ASP A 19 7.79 14.79 -5.69
N TRP A 20 7.15 15.01 -6.84
CA TRP A 20 7.01 14.03 -7.91
C TRP A 20 8.33 13.72 -8.62
N ALA A 21 9.28 14.66 -8.61
CA ALA A 21 10.60 14.44 -9.16
C ALA A 21 11.35 13.37 -8.36
N THR A 22 11.40 13.52 -7.03
CA THR A 22 12.03 12.54 -6.14
C THR A 22 11.23 11.24 -6.09
N ALA A 23 9.90 11.29 -6.08
CA ALA A 23 9.05 10.11 -6.11
C ALA A 23 9.36 9.24 -7.35
N LYS A 24 9.42 9.86 -8.54
CA LYS A 24 9.77 9.14 -9.77
C LYS A 24 11.18 8.55 -9.71
N ALA A 25 12.16 9.31 -9.24
CA ALA A 25 13.53 8.82 -9.09
C ALA A 25 13.62 7.62 -8.13
N GLN A 26 12.83 7.63 -7.05
CA GLN A 26 12.74 6.52 -6.11
C GLN A 26 12.20 5.26 -6.78
N LEU A 27 11.11 5.35 -7.55
CA LEU A 27 10.53 4.19 -8.24
C LEU A 27 11.51 3.60 -9.26
N GLU A 28 12.21 4.44 -10.02
CA GLU A 28 13.24 3.96 -10.96
C GLU A 28 14.40 3.29 -10.23
N ALA A 29 14.82 3.80 -9.08
CA ALA A 29 15.84 3.16 -8.25
C ALA A 29 15.38 1.79 -7.70
N VAL A 30 14.10 1.65 -7.35
CA VAL A 30 13.51 0.36 -6.93
C VAL A 30 13.53 -0.62 -8.11
N ARG A 31 13.07 -0.21 -9.29
CA ARG A 31 13.06 -1.04 -10.50
C ARG A 31 14.46 -1.47 -10.93
N ALA A 32 15.44 -0.57 -10.88
CA ALA A 32 16.82 -0.87 -11.24
C ALA A 32 17.49 -1.89 -10.31
N ARG A 33 17.05 -1.97 -9.04
CA ARG A 33 17.57 -2.91 -8.04
C ARG A 33 16.80 -4.23 -8.02
N ALA A 34 15.54 -4.24 -8.44
CA ALA A 34 14.69 -5.42 -8.39
C ALA A 34 15.28 -6.69 -9.04
N PRO A 35 15.97 -6.65 -10.21
CA PRO A 35 16.59 -7.84 -10.79
C PRO A 35 17.69 -8.48 -9.94
N LYS A 36 18.23 -7.75 -8.96
CA LYS A 36 19.30 -8.20 -8.06
C LYS A 36 18.77 -8.65 -6.70
N ASP A 37 17.47 -8.53 -6.46
CA ASP A 37 16.84 -8.97 -5.21
C ASP A 37 16.52 -10.47 -5.26
N PRO A 38 17.23 -11.32 -4.49
CA PRO A 38 17.01 -12.77 -4.51
C PRO A 38 15.63 -13.18 -3.96
N THR A 39 14.95 -12.30 -3.24
CA THR A 39 13.61 -12.57 -2.68
C THR A 39 12.48 -12.28 -3.67
N GLY A 40 12.76 -11.53 -4.75
CA GLY A 40 11.75 -11.03 -5.69
C GLY A 40 10.83 -9.95 -5.12
N LEU A 41 10.85 -9.68 -3.81
CA LEU A 41 9.93 -8.75 -3.14
C LEU A 41 10.01 -7.33 -3.69
N MET A 42 11.20 -6.90 -4.09
CA MET A 42 11.41 -5.57 -4.63
C MET A 42 10.65 -5.36 -5.96
N GLY A 43 10.64 -6.37 -6.83
CA GLY A 43 9.93 -6.34 -8.11
C GLY A 43 8.45 -6.68 -7.98
N ASP A 44 8.12 -7.73 -7.23
CA ASP A 44 6.78 -8.30 -7.22
C ASP A 44 5.84 -7.62 -6.23
N VAL A 45 6.39 -6.92 -5.23
CA VAL A 45 5.59 -6.30 -4.16
C VAL A 45 5.91 -4.82 -4.01
N LEU A 46 7.18 -4.45 -3.81
CA LEU A 46 7.53 -3.05 -3.53
C LEU A 46 7.29 -2.14 -4.74
N ALA A 47 7.78 -2.50 -5.93
CA ALA A 47 7.59 -1.68 -7.13
C ALA A 47 6.11 -1.43 -7.45
N PRO A 48 5.22 -2.45 -7.55
CA PRO A 48 3.80 -2.21 -7.81
C PRO A 48 3.12 -1.47 -6.65
N LEU A 49 3.55 -1.66 -5.40
CA LEU A 49 3.02 -0.87 -4.27
C LEU A 49 3.35 0.62 -4.42
N VAL A 50 4.61 0.95 -4.74
CA VAL A 50 5.05 2.33 -4.98
C VAL A 50 4.31 2.95 -6.17
N GLU A 51 4.13 2.20 -7.25
CA GLU A 51 3.31 2.63 -8.39
C GLU A 51 1.87 2.96 -7.98
N GLY A 52 1.24 2.10 -7.16
CA GLY A 52 -0.10 2.33 -6.65
C GLY A 52 -0.19 3.57 -5.75
N ILE A 53 0.80 3.78 -4.88
CA ILE A 53 0.89 4.98 -4.01
C ILE A 53 1.04 6.25 -4.85
N HIS A 54 1.87 6.24 -5.88
CA HIS A 54 2.01 7.39 -6.78
C HIS A 54 0.71 7.68 -7.53
N ALA A 55 0.07 6.64 -8.08
CA ALA A 55 -1.22 6.77 -8.76
C ALA A 55 -2.28 7.39 -7.83
N PHE A 56 -2.34 6.95 -6.57
CA PHE A 56 -3.22 7.54 -5.57
C PHE A 56 -2.96 9.04 -5.37
N GLY A 57 -1.70 9.44 -5.15
CA GLY A 57 -1.35 10.84 -4.94
C GLY A 57 -1.58 11.73 -6.17
N GLN A 58 -1.59 11.14 -7.37
CA GLN A 58 -1.93 11.83 -8.63
C GLN A 58 -3.43 11.86 -8.95
N GLY A 59 -4.27 11.24 -8.11
CA GLY A 59 -5.71 11.15 -8.32
C GLY A 59 -6.14 10.04 -9.29
N ASP A 60 -5.23 9.20 -9.76
CA ASP A 60 -5.56 8.00 -10.54
C ASP A 60 -5.91 6.83 -9.62
N TYR A 61 -7.11 6.92 -9.05
CA TYR A 61 -7.60 5.94 -8.08
C TYR A 61 -7.81 4.56 -8.69
N ARG A 62 -8.14 4.45 -9.98
CA ARG A 62 -8.33 3.15 -10.65
C ARG A 62 -7.01 2.41 -10.78
N THR A 63 -5.94 3.10 -11.18
CA THR A 63 -4.60 2.49 -11.23
C THR A 63 -4.11 2.14 -9.83
N SER A 64 -4.35 3.00 -8.84
CA SER A 64 -4.04 2.70 -7.43
C SER A 64 -4.69 1.37 -6.99
N ILE A 65 -5.98 1.18 -7.26
CA ILE A 65 -6.69 -0.06 -6.93
C ILE A 65 -6.06 -1.25 -7.63
N ALA A 66 -5.88 -1.16 -8.96
CA ALA A 66 -5.34 -2.25 -9.77
C ALA A 66 -3.94 -2.69 -9.32
N LYS A 67 -3.13 -1.77 -8.79
CA LYS A 67 -1.77 -2.03 -8.31
C LYS A 67 -1.73 -2.55 -6.88
N ILE A 68 -2.56 -2.03 -5.97
CA ILE A 68 -2.48 -2.35 -4.54
C ILE A 68 -3.34 -3.58 -4.18
N GLU A 69 -4.52 -3.76 -4.80
CA GLU A 69 -5.44 -4.86 -4.46
C GLU A 69 -4.78 -6.26 -4.53
N PRO A 70 -4.00 -6.61 -5.58
CA PRO A 70 -3.36 -7.92 -5.66
C PRO A 70 -2.30 -8.16 -4.58
N LEU A 71 -1.74 -7.09 -4.01
CA LEU A 71 -0.63 -7.17 -3.05
C LEU A 71 -1.09 -7.39 -1.61
N ARG A 72 -2.39 -7.23 -1.31
CA ARG A 72 -2.94 -7.31 0.05
C ARG A 72 -2.43 -8.49 0.89
N PRO A 73 -2.39 -9.76 0.40
CA PRO A 73 -1.89 -10.87 1.22
C PRO A 73 -0.37 -10.84 1.40
N ARG A 74 0.35 -10.15 0.50
CA ARG A 74 1.82 -10.10 0.43
C ARG A 74 2.43 -8.93 1.17
N LEU A 75 1.65 -7.91 1.56
CA LEU A 75 2.17 -6.72 2.26
C LEU A 75 2.92 -7.05 3.56
N VAL A 76 2.61 -8.17 4.21
CA VAL A 76 3.34 -8.65 5.40
C VAL A 76 4.80 -9.01 5.09
N GLU A 77 5.10 -9.45 3.86
CA GLU A 77 6.44 -9.84 3.41
C GLU A 77 7.40 -8.63 3.38
N LEU A 78 6.88 -7.41 3.26
CA LEU A 78 7.69 -6.18 3.29
C LEU A 78 8.24 -5.85 4.69
N GLY A 79 7.71 -6.48 5.74
CA GLY A 79 8.01 -6.16 7.14
C GLY A 79 7.13 -5.05 7.72
N GLY A 80 7.64 -4.36 8.75
CA GLY A 80 6.90 -3.35 9.52
C GLY A 80 5.94 -3.96 10.57
N SER A 81 5.28 -3.11 11.34
CA SER A 81 4.21 -3.52 12.25
C SER A 81 2.86 -3.64 11.53
N ARG A 82 1.86 -4.23 12.19
CA ARG A 82 0.49 -4.32 11.65
C ARG A 82 -0.10 -2.93 11.39
N ALA A 83 -0.08 -2.05 12.39
CA ALA A 83 -0.61 -0.68 12.28
C ALA A 83 0.06 0.12 11.16
N GLN A 84 1.35 -0.14 10.93
CA GLN A 84 2.11 0.46 9.84
C GLN A 84 1.75 -0.06 8.45
N ARG A 85 1.27 -1.30 8.32
CA ARG A 85 0.78 -1.83 7.04
C ARG A 85 -0.67 -1.44 6.76
N ASP A 86 -1.44 -1.12 7.80
CA ASP A 86 -2.83 -0.68 7.66
C ASP A 86 -2.96 0.57 6.77
N VAL A 87 -1.93 1.41 6.69
CA VAL A 87 -1.92 2.61 5.81
C VAL A 87 -2.04 2.26 4.33
N PHE A 88 -1.49 1.12 3.89
CA PHE A 88 -1.60 0.67 2.49
C PHE A 88 -3.00 0.13 2.20
N HIS A 89 -3.62 -0.54 3.18
CA HIS A 89 -5.01 -0.95 3.10
C HIS A 89 -5.96 0.25 3.12
N ASP A 90 -5.66 1.28 3.91
CA ASP A 90 -6.44 2.52 3.97
C ASP A 90 -6.32 3.31 2.66
N THR A 91 -5.14 3.33 2.05
CA THR A 91 -4.92 3.90 0.71
C THR A 91 -5.78 3.19 -0.34
N LEU A 92 -5.81 1.85 -0.34
CA LEU A 92 -6.67 1.08 -1.24
C LEU A 92 -8.16 1.34 -1.00
N PHE A 93 -8.59 1.37 0.26
CA PHE A 93 -9.97 1.62 0.62
C PHE A 93 -10.43 3.01 0.17
N GLU A 94 -9.62 4.03 0.44
CA GLU A 94 -9.88 5.40 -0.01
C GLU A 94 -9.88 5.52 -1.53
N ALA A 95 -8.99 4.80 -2.22
CA ALA A 95 -8.98 4.75 -3.68
C ALA A 95 -10.31 4.18 -4.23
N CYS A 96 -10.83 3.09 -3.64
CA CYS A 96 -12.14 2.55 -4.03
C CYS A 96 -13.26 3.57 -3.84
N PHE A 97 -13.28 4.27 -2.70
CA PHE A 97 -14.27 5.30 -2.45
C PHE A 97 -14.20 6.43 -3.49
N ARG A 98 -13.02 6.98 -3.74
CA ARG A 98 -12.82 8.08 -4.70
C ARG A 98 -13.01 7.66 -6.16
N ALA A 99 -12.82 6.40 -6.49
CA ALA A 99 -13.12 5.85 -7.82
C ALA A 99 -14.62 5.59 -8.05
N GLY A 100 -15.47 5.73 -7.01
CA GLY A 100 -16.90 5.40 -7.07
C GLY A 100 -17.18 3.89 -7.06
N ASP A 101 -16.21 3.07 -6.64
CA ASP A 101 -16.33 1.61 -6.58
C ASP A 101 -16.96 1.19 -5.23
N ALA A 102 -18.27 1.40 -5.11
CA ALA A 102 -19.03 1.15 -3.89
C ALA A 102 -18.98 -0.31 -3.44
N GLU A 103 -18.91 -1.26 -4.39
CA GLU A 103 -18.84 -2.68 -4.10
C GLU A 103 -17.53 -3.04 -3.38
N ARG A 104 -16.37 -2.68 -3.95
CA ARG A 104 -15.09 -2.95 -3.30
C ARG A 104 -14.95 -2.16 -2.00
N ALA A 105 -15.39 -0.90 -1.98
CA ALA A 105 -15.34 -0.07 -0.77
C ALA A 105 -16.15 -0.73 0.37
N GLY A 106 -17.39 -1.15 0.11
CA GLY A 106 -18.23 -1.83 1.09
C GLY A 106 -17.61 -3.12 1.63
N ARG A 107 -17.05 -3.95 0.73
CA ARG A 107 -16.35 -5.19 1.11
C ARG A 107 -15.17 -4.92 2.05
N TYR A 108 -14.30 -3.97 1.71
CA TYR A 108 -13.12 -3.67 2.53
C TYR A 108 -13.48 -3.04 3.87
N LEU A 109 -14.51 -2.20 3.92
CA LEU A 109 -15.02 -1.64 5.17
C LEU A 109 -15.52 -2.76 6.11
N ALA A 110 -16.31 -3.70 5.58
CA ALA A 110 -16.79 -4.84 6.35
C ALA A 110 -15.63 -5.68 6.94
N GLU A 111 -14.61 -5.97 6.14
CA GLU A 111 -13.42 -6.68 6.63
C GLU A 111 -12.65 -5.90 7.71
N ARG A 112 -12.55 -4.56 7.58
CA ARG A 112 -11.90 -3.70 8.58
C ARG A 112 -12.66 -3.71 9.90
N LEU A 113 -13.99 -3.62 9.84
CA LEU A 113 -14.85 -3.66 11.03
C LEU A 113 -14.78 -5.02 11.72
N ALA A 114 -14.78 -6.13 10.96
CA ALA A 114 -14.58 -7.47 11.52
C ALA A 114 -13.27 -7.56 12.31
N ARG A 115 -12.16 -7.09 11.73
CA ARG A 115 -10.84 -7.08 12.40
C ARG A 115 -10.78 -6.22 13.67
N ARG A 116 -11.62 -5.18 13.79
CA ARG A 116 -11.70 -4.36 15.01
C ARG A 116 -12.49 -5.03 16.12
N ARG A 117 -13.49 -5.86 15.79
CA ARG A 117 -14.26 -6.63 16.78
C ARG A 117 -13.41 -7.67 17.51
N ASP A 118 -12.31 -8.11 16.89
CA ASP A 118 -11.33 -9.03 17.48
C ASP A 118 -10.35 -8.35 18.45
N HIS A 119 -10.56 -7.07 18.83
CA HIS A 119 -9.70 -6.41 19.81
C HIS A 119 -9.94 -7.00 21.20
N PRO A 120 -8.91 -7.47 21.93
CA PRO A 120 -9.05 -8.12 23.25
C PRO A 120 -9.66 -7.24 24.36
N TRP A 121 -9.91 -5.95 24.09
CA TRP A 121 -10.59 -5.04 25.01
C TRP A 121 -12.11 -4.96 24.75
N LEU A 122 -12.59 -5.39 23.57
CA LEU A 122 -14.01 -5.41 23.22
C LEU A 122 -14.70 -6.75 23.54
N SER A 123 -13.91 -7.80 23.77
CA SER A 123 -14.38 -9.13 24.21
C SER A 123 -14.26 -9.37 25.72
N ARG A 124 -13.80 -8.38 26.48
CA ARG A 124 -13.83 -8.40 27.95
C ARG A 124 -15.22 -7.94 28.39
N GLY A 125 -16.12 -8.92 28.56
CA GLY A 125 -17.33 -8.77 29.36
C GLY A 125 -17.01 -8.70 30.85
#